data_AF-A0A2W4NAY2-F1
#
_entry.id   AF-A0A2W4NAY2-F1
#
_cell.length_a   1.000
_cell.length_b   1.000
_cell.length_c   1.000
_cell.angle_alpha   90.00
_cell.angle_beta   90.00
_cell.angle_gamma   90.00
#
_symmetry.space_group_name_H-M   'P 1'
#
loop_
_entity.id
_entity.type
_entity.pdbx_description
1 polymer ?
#
loop_
_entity_poly.entity_id
_entity_poly.type
_entity_poly.pdbx_seq_one_letter_code
_entity_poly.pdbx_strand_id
1 'polypeptide(L)'
;MDWDREILGILRSHGAGLAADHLPWEPLVDRYRAEPEPARQAMEERLLAMIDLDYRNPHAERAELEEGIPRLPGGMQPEDLLCLEAAAFAAVALGLAGARERIQALLREPRFHGVYPHLRRLHLELPELLRSAGAGGAK
;
A
#
# COMPACT_ATOMS: atom_id res chain seq x y z
N MET A 1 -5.11 2.08 18.38
CA MET A 1 -4.93 3.17 17.40
C MET A 1 -5.58 2.74 16.11
N ASP A 2 -6.19 3.65 15.36
CA ASP A 2 -6.82 3.35 14.07
C ASP A 2 -5.82 3.62 12.94
N TRP A 3 -5.06 2.58 12.56
CA TRP A 3 -3.99 2.69 11.57
C TRP A 3 -4.50 2.97 10.16
N ASP A 4 -5.72 2.55 9.81
CA ASP A 4 -6.31 2.90 8.51
C ASP A 4 -6.48 4.41 8.34
N ARG A 5 -7.00 5.05 9.39
CA ARG A 5 -7.20 6.49 9.40
C ARG A 5 -5.87 7.24 9.37
N GLU A 6 -4.89 6.79 10.15
CA GLU A 6 -3.58 7.42 10.22
C GLU A 6 -2.85 7.34 8.88
N ILE A 7 -2.81 6.14 8.28
CA ILE A 7 -2.16 5.93 6.98
C ILE A 7 -2.84 6.77 5.90
N LEU A 8 -4.18 6.76 5.84
CA LEU A 8 -4.90 7.60 4.89
C LEU A 8 -4.65 9.10 5.13
N GLY A 9 -4.60 9.55 6.39
CA GLY A 9 -4.27 10.93 6.75
C GLY A 9 -2.86 11.34 6.30
N ILE A 10 -1.89 10.46 6.43
CA ILE A 10 -0.53 10.67 5.92
C ILE A 10 -0.55 10.81 4.39
N LEU A 11 -1.24 9.91 3.70
CA LEU A 11 -1.35 9.96 2.23
C LEU A 11 -2.01 11.25 1.75
N ARG A 12 -3.12 11.67 2.37
CA ARG A 12 -3.84 12.90 2.03
C ARG A 12 -2.99 14.15 2.29
N SER A 13 -2.31 14.23 3.43
CA SER A 13 -1.48 15.40 3.78
C SER A 13 -0.29 15.61 2.83
N HIS A 14 0.16 14.56 2.16
CA HIS A 14 1.23 14.60 1.17
C HIS A 14 0.72 14.64 -0.28
N GLY A 15 -0.58 14.86 -0.49
CA GLY A 15 -1.18 14.99 -1.82
C GLY A 15 -1.15 13.70 -2.65
N ALA A 16 -1.20 12.52 -2.01
CA ALA A 16 -1.26 11.26 -2.72
C ALA A 16 -2.53 11.17 -3.58
N GLY A 17 -2.38 10.68 -4.81
CA GLY A 17 -3.46 10.47 -5.76
C GLY A 17 -3.10 9.41 -6.79
N LEU A 18 -4.09 8.78 -7.42
CA LEU A 18 -3.83 7.73 -8.43
C LEU A 18 -3.06 8.26 -9.65
N ALA A 19 -3.22 9.55 -9.96
CA ALA A 19 -2.50 10.24 -11.04
C ALA A 19 -1.21 10.93 -10.57
N ALA A 20 -0.88 10.88 -9.28
CA ALA A 20 0.32 11.53 -8.76
C ALA A 20 1.58 10.75 -9.17
N ASP A 21 2.66 11.44 -9.52
CA ASP A 21 3.94 10.83 -9.87
C ASP A 21 4.67 10.20 -8.66
N HIS A 22 4.27 10.57 -7.45
CA HIS A 22 4.86 10.10 -6.19
C HIS A 22 3.81 9.49 -5.25
N LEU A 23 4.21 8.46 -4.49
CA LEU A 23 3.42 7.84 -3.43
C LEU A 23 4.18 7.99 -2.12
N PRO A 24 3.65 8.72 -1.13
CA PRO A 24 4.35 9.01 0.12
C PRO A 24 4.27 7.83 1.09
N TRP A 25 5.13 6.83 0.90
CA TRP A 25 5.23 5.66 1.78
C TRP A 25 6.33 5.82 2.84
N GLU A 26 7.35 6.63 2.59
CA GLU A 26 8.46 6.91 3.52
C GLU A 26 7.96 7.49 4.85
N PRO A 27 7.00 8.43 4.88
CA PRO A 27 6.46 8.93 6.15
C PRO A 27 5.78 7.83 6.99
N LEU A 28 5.28 6.75 6.37
CA LEU A 28 4.76 5.58 7.09
C LEU A 28 5.88 4.82 7.81
N VAL A 29 7.04 4.68 7.16
CA VAL A 29 8.23 4.04 7.74
C VAL A 29 8.77 4.88 8.90
N ASP A 30 8.83 6.19 8.75
CA ASP A 30 9.26 7.09 9.82
C ASP A 30 8.27 7.07 10.99
N ARG A 31 6.97 7.03 10.70
CA ARG A 31 5.92 6.85 11.73
C ARG A 31 6.14 5.54 12.49
N TYR A 32 6.35 4.43 11.79
CA TYR A 32 6.64 3.12 12.39
C TYR A 32 7.86 3.18 13.32
N ARG A 33 8.96 3.80 12.89
CA ARG A 33 10.20 3.89 13.67
C ARG A 33 10.05 4.69 14.97
N ALA A 34 9.12 5.63 15.00
CA ALA A 34 8.82 6.48 16.16
C ALA A 34 7.88 5.80 17.19
N GLU A 35 7.22 4.70 16.83
CA GLU A 35 6.26 4.02 17.71
C GLU A 35 6.93 3.03 18.68
N PRO A 36 6.35 2.82 19.89
CA PRO A 36 6.77 1.74 20.78
C PRO A 36 6.36 0.37 20.22
N GLU A 37 7.03 -0.68 20.71
CA GLU A 37 6.87 -2.07 20.22
C GLU A 37 5.42 -2.53 20.02
N PRO A 38 4.49 -2.33 20.99
CA PRO A 38 3.11 -2.79 20.81
C PRO A 38 2.38 -2.08 19.67
N ALA A 39 2.69 -0.80 19.43
CA ALA A 39 2.09 -0.03 18.36
C ALA A 39 2.71 -0.36 17.00
N ARG A 40 4.02 -0.66 16.97
CA ARG A 40 4.72 -1.18 15.78
C ARG A 40 4.12 -2.50 15.32
N GLN A 41 3.95 -3.46 16.22
CA GLN A 41 3.35 -4.75 15.88
C GLN A 41 1.93 -4.59 15.32
N ALA A 42 1.10 -3.74 15.93
CA ALA A 42 -0.24 -3.44 15.42
C ALA A 42 -0.19 -2.77 14.03
N MET A 43 0.82 -1.95 13.75
CA MET A 43 1.02 -1.33 12.44
C MET A 43 1.44 -2.37 11.40
N GLU A 44 2.34 -3.29 11.73
CA GLU A 44 2.78 -4.38 10.84
C GLU A 44 1.62 -5.28 10.43
N GLU A 45 0.81 -5.72 11.39
CA GLU A 45 -0.39 -6.50 11.15
C GLU A 45 -1.35 -5.75 10.23
N ARG A 46 -1.49 -4.43 10.43
CA ARG A 46 -2.35 -3.61 9.57
C ARG A 46 -1.81 -3.45 8.17
N LEU A 47 -0.53 -3.15 8.01
CA LEU A 47 0.12 -3.04 6.71
C LEU A 47 -0.05 -4.34 5.91
N LEU A 48 0.15 -5.50 6.55
CA LEU A 48 -0.07 -6.80 5.91
C LEU A 48 -1.53 -7.04 5.53
N ALA A 49 -2.49 -6.58 6.35
CA ALA A 49 -3.92 -6.67 6.05
C ALA A 49 -4.37 -5.71 4.93
N MET A 50 -3.66 -4.59 4.73
CA MET A 50 -3.90 -3.66 3.61
C MET A 50 -3.43 -4.24 2.27
N ILE A 51 -2.42 -5.11 2.29
CA ILE A 51 -1.94 -5.88 1.14
C ILE A 51 -2.77 -7.17 1.02
N ASP A 52 -4.09 -7.06 1.19
CA ASP A 52 -5.02 -8.14 0.92
C ASP A 52 -5.90 -7.74 -0.27
N LEU A 53 -6.28 -8.74 -1.06
CA LEU A 53 -7.13 -8.56 -2.23
C LEU A 53 -8.43 -7.85 -1.83
N ASP A 54 -9.04 -8.24 -0.71
CA ASP A 54 -10.35 -7.77 -0.28
C ASP A 54 -10.29 -6.58 0.68
N TYR A 55 -9.11 -5.97 0.85
CA TYR A 55 -8.95 -4.80 1.71
C TYR A 55 -9.87 -3.64 1.28
N ARG A 56 -10.59 -3.07 2.25
CA ARG A 56 -11.36 -1.83 2.10
C ARG A 56 -11.05 -0.92 3.27
N ASN A 57 -10.61 0.30 2.99
CA ASN A 57 -10.38 1.29 4.01
C ASN A 57 -11.74 1.78 4.53
N PRO A 58 -12.07 1.59 5.81
CA PRO A 58 -13.35 2.01 6.37
C PRO A 58 -13.52 3.54 6.41
N HIS A 59 -12.43 4.30 6.30
CA HIS A 59 -12.43 5.76 6.28
C HIS A 59 -12.31 6.33 4.87
N ALA A 60 -12.29 5.47 3.83
CA ALA A 60 -12.28 5.96 2.47
C ALA A 60 -13.55 6.77 2.19
N GLU A 61 -13.37 7.97 1.67
CA GLU A 61 -14.48 8.75 1.13
C GLU A 61 -14.92 8.08 -0.16
N ARG A 62 -16.17 7.61 -0.18
CA ARG A 62 -16.78 7.01 -1.36
C ARG A 62 -17.14 8.12 -2.35
N ALA A 63 -16.12 8.64 -3.01
CA ALA A 63 -16.27 9.55 -4.13
C ALA A 63 -16.75 8.78 -5.36
N GLU A 64 -17.43 9.46 -6.27
CA GLU A 64 -17.62 8.93 -7.61
C GLU A 64 -16.24 8.79 -8.27
N LEU A 65 -15.98 7.63 -8.88
CA LEU A 65 -14.74 7.44 -9.64
C LEU A 65 -14.66 8.52 -10.73
N GLU A 66 -13.53 9.20 -10.83
CA GLU A 66 -13.30 10.18 -11.90
C GLU A 66 -13.49 9.52 -13.27
N GLU A 67 -14.01 10.30 -14.22
CA GLU A 67 -14.27 9.83 -15.58
C GLU A 67 -12.97 9.34 -16.23
N GLY A 68 -12.95 8.07 -16.65
CA GLY A 68 -11.77 7.42 -17.23
C GLY A 68 -11.03 6.47 -16.29
N ILE A 69 -11.36 6.42 -15.00
CA ILE A 69 -10.85 5.37 -14.09
C ILE A 69 -11.66 4.08 -14.33
N PRO A 70 -11.03 2.95 -14.72
CA PRO A 70 -11.72 1.69 -14.87
C PRO A 70 -12.35 1.28 -13.52
N ARG A 71 -13.52 0.63 -13.57
CA ARG A 71 -14.20 0.15 -12.36
C ARG A 71 -13.22 -0.66 -11.52
N LEU A 72 -12.95 -0.19 -10.31
CA LEU A 72 -11.98 -0.81 -9.42
C LEU A 72 -12.50 -2.18 -8.95
N PRO A 73 -11.61 -3.18 -8.79
CA PRO A 73 -12.02 -4.53 -8.47
C PRO A 73 -12.83 -4.61 -7.17
N GLY A 74 -13.94 -5.34 -7.21
CA GLY A 74 -14.79 -5.59 -6.03
C GLY A 74 -15.37 -4.34 -5.37
N GLY A 75 -15.47 -3.21 -6.07
CA GLY A 75 -15.99 -1.96 -5.50
C GLY A 75 -15.01 -1.19 -4.62
N MET A 76 -13.70 -1.43 -4.79
CA MET A 76 -12.65 -0.57 -4.21
C MET A 76 -12.84 0.89 -4.61
N GLN A 77 -12.31 1.77 -3.80
CA GLN A 77 -12.18 3.21 -4.05
C GLN A 77 -10.71 3.56 -4.37
N PRO A 78 -10.45 4.74 -4.97
CA PRO A 78 -9.10 5.20 -5.23
C PRO A 78 -8.22 5.19 -3.97
N GLU A 79 -8.79 5.57 -2.83
CA GLU A 79 -8.10 5.57 -1.55
C GLU A 79 -7.75 4.16 -1.04
N ASP A 80 -8.56 3.15 -1.35
CA ASP A 80 -8.23 1.76 -1.03
C ASP A 80 -6.98 1.33 -1.78
N LEU A 81 -6.87 1.71 -3.06
CA LEU A 81 -5.69 1.43 -3.87
C LEU A 81 -4.46 2.18 -3.36
N LEU A 82 -4.60 3.46 -2.99
CA LEU A 82 -3.49 4.24 -2.43
C LEU A 82 -2.97 3.65 -1.12
N CYS A 83 -3.87 3.25 -0.23
CA CYS A 83 -3.50 2.58 1.02
C CYS A 83 -2.80 1.25 0.77
N LEU A 84 -3.33 0.43 -0.13
CA LEU A 84 -2.74 -0.84 -0.54
C LEU A 84 -1.34 -0.65 -1.14
N GLU A 85 -1.17 0.32 -2.04
CA GLU A 85 0.10 0.61 -2.67
C GLU A 85 1.12 1.07 -1.63
N ALA A 86 0.76 2.04 -0.78
CA ALA A 86 1.64 2.56 0.25
C ALA A 86 2.03 1.49 1.28
N ALA A 87 1.07 0.64 1.65
CA ALA A 87 1.32 -0.48 2.55
C ALA A 87 2.29 -1.49 1.95
N ALA A 88 2.19 -1.79 0.65
CA ALA A 88 3.11 -2.69 -0.03
C ALA A 88 4.55 -2.16 0.00
N PHE A 89 4.76 -0.87 -0.29
CA PHE A 89 6.09 -0.25 -0.22
C PHE A 89 6.64 -0.21 1.20
N ALA A 90 5.83 0.25 2.16
CA ALA A 90 6.24 0.32 3.56
C ALA A 90 6.58 -1.07 4.13
N ALA A 91 5.76 -2.09 3.84
CA ALA A 91 6.00 -3.45 4.33
C ALA A 91 7.29 -4.07 3.77
N VAL A 92 7.63 -3.80 2.50
CA VAL A 92 8.90 -4.24 1.92
C VAL A 92 10.07 -3.47 2.51
N ALA A 93 9.95 -2.15 2.65
CA ALA A 93 11.00 -1.30 3.22
C ALA A 93 11.30 -1.67 4.69
N LEU A 94 10.29 -2.12 5.43
CA LEU A 94 10.42 -2.59 6.81
C LEU A 94 10.87 -4.06 6.92
N GLY A 95 10.92 -4.80 5.81
CA GLY A 95 11.30 -6.22 5.81
C GLY A 95 10.26 -7.13 6.46
N LEU A 96 8.96 -6.78 6.39
CA LEU A 96 7.91 -7.54 7.07
C LEU A 96 7.76 -8.94 6.47
N ALA A 97 7.75 -9.94 7.36
CA ALA A 97 7.55 -11.33 6.98
C ALA A 97 6.16 -11.51 6.32
N GLY A 98 6.12 -12.20 5.17
CA GLY A 98 4.87 -12.45 4.45
C GLY A 98 4.39 -11.30 3.56
N ALA A 99 5.08 -10.15 3.52
CA ALA A 99 4.73 -9.04 2.63
C ALA A 99 4.94 -9.44 1.16
N ARG A 100 6.08 -10.07 0.85
CA ARG A 100 6.44 -10.48 -0.50
C ARG A 100 5.42 -11.44 -1.11
N GLU A 101 4.99 -12.44 -0.35
CA GLU A 101 4.03 -13.45 -0.78
C GLU A 101 2.67 -12.82 -1.10
N ARG A 102 2.20 -11.89 -0.24
CA ARG A 102 0.96 -11.15 -0.45
C ARG A 102 1.01 -10.24 -1.67
N ILE A 103 2.09 -9.49 -1.83
CA ILE A 103 2.32 -8.65 -3.02
C ILE A 103 2.32 -9.52 -4.29
N GLN A 104 2.99 -10.67 -4.27
CA GLN A 104 3.00 -11.59 -5.42
C GLN A 104 1.62 -12.16 -5.74
N ALA A 105 0.82 -12.48 -4.72
CA ALA A 105 -0.57 -12.92 -4.93
C ALA A 105 -1.41 -11.83 -5.59
N LEU A 106 -1.27 -10.58 -5.12
CA LEU A 106 -1.94 -9.40 -5.67
C LEU A 106 -1.53 -9.10 -7.12
N LEU A 107 -0.25 -9.24 -7.44
CA LEU A 107 0.28 -9.08 -8.79
C LEU A 107 -0.11 -10.20 -9.77
N ARG A 108 -0.61 -11.34 -9.26
CA ARG A 108 -1.11 -12.45 -10.09
C ARG A 108 -2.62 -12.44 -10.23
N GLU A 109 -3.32 -11.62 -9.46
CA GLU A 109 -4.76 -11.62 -9.40
C GLU A 109 -5.35 -10.88 -10.63
N PRO A 110 -6.09 -11.58 -11.51
CA PRO A 110 -6.62 -11.02 -12.74
C PRO A 110 -7.50 -9.78 -12.55
N ARG A 111 -8.23 -9.69 -11.43
CA ARG A 111 -9.12 -8.55 -11.18
C ARG A 111 -8.38 -7.22 -11.03
N PHE A 112 -7.08 -7.25 -10.72
CA PHE A 112 -6.25 -6.05 -10.62
C PHE A 112 -5.58 -5.66 -11.94
N HIS A 113 -5.61 -6.52 -12.98
CA HIS A 113 -4.93 -6.24 -14.26
C HIS A 113 -5.42 -4.93 -14.92
N GLY A 114 -6.72 -4.61 -14.80
CA GLY A 114 -7.30 -3.38 -15.36
C GLY A 114 -6.89 -2.11 -14.61
N VAL A 115 -6.40 -2.23 -13.38
CA VAL A 115 -5.97 -1.10 -12.54
C VAL A 115 -4.46 -1.03 -12.37
N TYR A 116 -3.69 -1.98 -12.91
CA TYR A 116 -2.23 -1.93 -12.93
C TYR A 116 -1.62 -0.66 -13.54
N PRO A 117 -2.23 0.00 -14.55
CA PRO A 117 -1.76 1.31 -14.99
C PRO A 117 -1.81 2.38 -13.89
N HIS A 118 -2.74 2.25 -12.93
CA HIS A 118 -2.86 3.12 -11.76
C HIS A 118 -2.08 2.60 -10.55
N LEU A 119 -1.80 1.29 -10.51
CA LEU A 119 -0.84 0.67 -9.59
C LEU A 119 0.58 0.62 -10.19
N ARG A 120 0.94 1.65 -10.96
CA ARG A 120 2.18 1.71 -11.75
C ARG A 120 3.40 1.46 -10.87
N ARG A 121 3.40 1.98 -9.65
CA ARG A 121 4.53 1.86 -8.72
C ARG A 121 4.65 0.44 -8.20
N LEU A 122 3.54 -0.16 -7.81
CA LEU A 122 3.52 -1.55 -7.37
C LEU A 122 3.99 -2.51 -8.48
N HIS A 123 3.70 -2.21 -9.74
CA HIS A 123 4.11 -3.02 -10.88
C HIS A 123 5.55 -2.77 -11.37
N LEU A 124 6.01 -1.52 -11.39
CA LEU A 124 7.31 -1.14 -11.98
C LEU A 124 8.41 -0.90 -10.96
N GLU A 125 8.11 -0.29 -9.83
CA GLU A 125 9.09 0.20 -8.85
C GLU A 125 9.30 -0.80 -7.70
N LEU A 126 8.23 -1.46 -7.25
CA LEU A 126 8.30 -2.43 -6.17
C LEU A 126 9.18 -3.66 -6.49
N PRO A 127 9.27 -4.17 -7.74
CA PRO A 127 10.23 -5.21 -8.10
C PRO A 127 11.71 -4.80 -7.94
N GLU A 128 12.04 -3.51 -8.11
CA GLU A 128 13.38 -2.98 -7.83
C GLU A 128 13.63 -2.96 -6.31
N LEU A 129 12.64 -2.50 -5.54
CA LEU A 129 12.71 -2.49 -4.07
C LEU A 129 12.84 -3.90 -3.48
N LEU A 130 12.13 -4.88 -4.03
CA LEU A 130 12.24 -6.29 -3.63
C LEU A 130 13.62 -6.89 -3.96
N ARG A 131 14.24 -6.47 -5.07
CA ARG A 131 15.61 -6.87 -5.42
C ARG A 131 16.65 -6.26 -4.49
N SER A 132 16.52 -4.99 -4.15
CA SER A 132 17.45 -4.30 -3.24
C SER A 132 17.32 -4.81 -1.79
N ALA A 133 16.09 -5.07 -1.32
CA ALA A 133 15.84 -5.66 0.00
C ALA A 133 16.39 -7.09 0.11
N GLY A 134 16.29 -7.90 -0.96
CA GLY A 134 16.84 -9.25 -1.01
C GLY A 134 18.38 -9.32 -1.05
N ALA A 135 19.06 -8.27 -1.51
CA ALA A 135 20.52 -8.20 -1.57
C ALA A 135 21.16 -7.79 -0.22
N GLY A 136 20.38 -7.23 0.71
CA GLY A 136 20.85 -6.77 2.02
C GLY A 136 20.77 -7.80 3.15
N GLY A 137 20.12 -8.95 2.93
CA GLY A 137 19.86 -9.97 3.96
C GLY A 137 20.97 -11.01 4.18
N ALA A 138 22.19 -10.73 3.73
CA ALA A 138 23.37 -11.54 4.02
C ALA A 138 24.37 -10.71 4.83
N LYS A 139 24.07 -10.48 6.11
CA LYS A 139 25.04 -10.14 7.15
C LYS A 139 24.58 -10.67 8.49
#